data_AF-A0A1I0MV44-F1
#
_entry.id   AF-A0A1I0MV44-F1
#
_cell.length_a   1.000
_cell.length_b   1.000
_cell.length_c   1.000
_cell.angle_alpha   90.00
_cell.angle_beta   90.00
_cell.angle_gamma   90.00
#
_symmetry.space_group_name_H-M   'P 1'
#
loop_
_entity.id
_entity.type
_entity.pdbx_description
1 polymer ?
#
loop_
_entity_poly.entity_id
_entity_poly.type
_entity_poly.pdbx_seq_one_letter_code
_entity_poly.pdbx_strand_id
1 'polypeptide(L)'
;MVLRCSGEGSDCSRTELVLRSGASPPVVVPTPRGLEKYDPVGLSCTHAANAKPFFVVEYGDVSHACASCEWHHVYTPDGQRLTESDPAFVSDPSLPGAQSLHPNTADFMRVSKNLGLSKAPMSYAH
;
A
#
# COMPACT_ATOMS: atom_id res chain seq x y z
N MET A 1 -1.74 2.17 12.11
CA MET A 1 -2.75 1.93 11.05
C MET A 1 -3.31 0.53 11.18
N VAL A 2 -4.49 0.28 10.64
CA VAL A 2 -5.08 -1.06 10.51
C VAL A 2 -5.77 -1.19 9.16
N LEU A 3 -5.84 -2.42 8.65
CA LEU A 3 -6.72 -2.78 7.55
C LEU A 3 -8.09 -3.18 8.11
N ARG A 4 -9.17 -2.75 7.48
CA ARG A 4 -10.54 -3.03 7.91
C ARG A 4 -11.39 -3.39 6.70
N CYS A 5 -12.15 -4.47 6.77
CA CYS A 5 -13.19 -4.76 5.79
C CYS A 5 -14.18 -3.60 5.65
N SER A 6 -14.51 -3.23 4.42
CA SER A 6 -15.63 -2.34 4.11
C SER A 6 -16.66 -3.11 3.29
N GLY A 7 -17.90 -3.12 3.78
CA GLY A 7 -19.01 -3.88 3.21
C GLY A 7 -20.22 -3.84 4.14
N GLU A 8 -21.42 -4.04 3.60
CA GLU A 8 -22.63 -4.20 4.42
C GLU A 8 -22.76 -5.67 4.85
N GLY A 9 -22.90 -5.90 6.17
CA GLY A 9 -23.10 -7.24 6.72
C GLY A 9 -21.79 -8.03 6.89
N SER A 10 -21.80 -9.31 6.51
CA SER A 10 -20.66 -10.24 6.67
C SER A 10 -19.78 -10.34 5.41
N ASP A 11 -19.99 -9.49 4.41
CA ASP A 11 -19.20 -9.49 3.17
C ASP A 11 -17.98 -8.57 3.30
N CYS A 12 -16.78 -9.15 3.23
CA CYS A 12 -15.50 -8.42 3.21
C CYS A 12 -14.99 -8.31 1.77
N SER A 13 -15.84 -7.78 0.88
CA SER A 13 -15.50 -7.66 -0.54
C SER A 13 -14.54 -6.51 -0.85
N ARG A 14 -14.32 -5.59 0.10
CA ARG A 14 -13.37 -4.47 0.01
C ARG A 14 -12.63 -4.28 1.33
N THR A 15 -11.46 -3.68 1.26
CA THR A 15 -10.66 -3.33 2.45
C THR A 15 -10.34 -1.84 2.45
N GLU A 16 -10.32 -1.23 3.63
CA GLU A 16 -9.95 0.16 3.85
C GLU A 16 -8.74 0.26 4.78
N LEU A 17 -7.88 1.24 4.52
CA LEU A 17 -6.81 1.62 5.43
C LEU A 17 -7.34 2.64 6.43
N VAL A 18 -7.26 2.30 7.72
CA VAL A 18 -7.78 3.14 8.79
C VAL A 18 -6.64 3.58 9.71
N LEU A 19 -6.57 4.89 9.97
CA LEU A 19 -5.72 5.47 10.99
C LEU A 19 -6.46 5.49 12.33
N ARG A 20 -5.81 4.95 13.37
CA ARG A 20 -6.26 5.02 14.75
C ARG A 20 -5.20 5.78 15.55
N SER A 21 -5.60 6.82 16.27
CA SER A 21 -4.71 7.61 17.13
C SER A 21 -5.36 7.82 18.50
N GLY A 22 -4.88 7.07 19.50
CA GLY A 22 -5.39 7.15 20.87
C GLY A 22 -6.92 6.99 20.95
N ALA A 23 -7.58 7.96 21.58
CA ALA A 23 -9.03 7.99 21.77
C ALA A 23 -9.79 8.72 20.65
N SER A 24 -9.09 9.27 19.64
CA SER A 24 -9.75 9.96 18.53
C SER A 24 -10.52 8.97 17.65
N PRO A 25 -11.64 9.41 17.04
CA PRO A 25 -12.37 8.61 16.07
C PRO A 25 -11.44 8.10 14.96
N PRO A 26 -11.58 6.84 14.51
CA PRO A 26 -10.80 6.32 13.40
C PRO A 26 -11.05 7.12 12.11
N VAL A 27 -9.98 7.36 11.35
CA VAL A 27 -10.03 8.11 10.08
C VAL A 27 -9.68 7.17 8.93
N VAL A 28 -10.51 7.15 7.88
CA VAL A 28 -10.20 6.42 6.64
C VAL A 28 -9.11 7.19 5.89
N VAL A 29 -8.01 6.51 5.57
CA VAL A 29 -6.91 7.09 4.81
C VAL A 29 -7.26 7.04 3.33
N PRO A 30 -7.18 8.16 2.58
CA PRO A 30 -7.51 8.18 1.16
C PRO A 30 -6.66 7.21 0.33
N THR A 31 -7.32 6.50 -0.59
CA THR A 31 -6.67 5.63 -1.58
C THR A 31 -5.71 6.45 -2.46
N PRO A 32 -4.53 5.92 -2.82
CA PRO A 32 -3.65 6.52 -3.81
C PRO A 32 -4.34 6.73 -5.15
N ARG A 33 -3.98 7.84 -5.80
CA ARG A 33 -4.53 8.19 -7.11
C ARG A 33 -4.14 7.13 -8.14
N GLY A 34 -5.09 6.74 -8.97
CA GLY A 34 -4.93 5.67 -9.95
C GLY A 34 -5.09 4.27 -9.35
N LEU A 35 -5.24 4.15 -8.02
CA LEU A 35 -5.47 2.89 -7.34
C LEU A 35 -6.90 2.71 -6.83
N GLU A 36 -7.87 3.51 -7.30
CA GLU A 36 -9.24 3.53 -6.79
C GLU A 36 -9.98 2.19 -6.96
N LYS A 37 -9.52 1.34 -7.88
CA LYS A 37 -10.08 0.01 -8.11
C LYS A 37 -9.42 -1.08 -7.26
N TYR A 38 -8.30 -0.77 -6.62
CA TYR A 38 -7.53 -1.70 -5.78
C TYR A 38 -7.76 -1.41 -4.30
N ASP A 39 -7.43 -2.39 -3.48
CA ASP A 39 -7.62 -2.35 -2.03
C ASP A 39 -6.28 -2.46 -1.33
N PRO A 40 -6.12 -1.85 -0.14
CA PRO A 40 -4.99 -2.13 0.72
C PRO A 40 -5.13 -3.57 1.25
N VAL A 41 -4.21 -4.45 0.84
CA VAL A 41 -4.22 -5.89 1.13
C VAL A 41 -3.16 -6.29 2.15
N GLY A 42 -2.12 -5.47 2.31
CA GLY A 42 -1.02 -5.74 3.22
C GLY A 42 -0.59 -4.49 4.00
N LEU A 43 -0.18 -4.69 5.25
CA LEU A 43 0.32 -3.65 6.13
C LEU A 43 1.55 -4.16 6.89
N SER A 44 2.64 -3.40 6.85
CA SER A 44 3.85 -3.65 7.62
C SER A 44 4.26 -2.43 8.42
N CYS A 45 4.78 -2.66 9.62
CA CYS A 45 5.42 -1.64 10.44
C CYS A 45 6.93 -1.75 10.24
N THR A 46 7.59 -0.65 9.87
CA THR A 46 9.05 -0.61 9.71
C THR A 46 9.64 0.63 10.35
N HIS A 47 10.96 0.67 10.47
CA HIS A 47 11.70 1.81 10.97
C HIS A 47 12.74 2.25 9.94
N ALA A 48 12.95 3.55 9.86
CA ALA A 48 14.12 4.11 9.18
C ALA A 48 15.40 3.83 9.98
N ALA A 49 16.55 4.09 9.35
CA ALA A 49 17.86 3.92 9.99
C ALA A 49 18.04 4.74 11.28
N ASN A 50 17.30 5.84 11.44
CA ASN A 50 17.27 6.66 12.65
C ASN A 50 16.19 6.24 13.66
N ALA A 51 15.66 5.02 13.56
CA ALA A 51 14.59 4.46 14.38
C ALA A 51 13.22 5.19 14.28
N LYS A 52 13.03 6.11 13.32
CA LYS A 52 11.72 6.73 13.08
C LYS A 52 10.74 5.68 12.49
N PRO A 53 9.53 5.51 13.05
CA PRO A 53 8.58 4.51 12.55
C PRO A 53 7.86 4.97 11.29
N PHE A 54 7.55 4.00 10.42
CA PHE A 54 6.76 4.15 9.20
C PHE A 54 5.87 2.93 8.99
N PHE A 55 4.81 3.10 8.21
CA PHE A 55 4.01 2.01 7.69
C PHE A 55 4.32 1.80 6.22
N VAL A 56 4.38 0.54 5.78
CA VAL A 56 4.35 0.17 4.37
C VAL A 56 3.02 -0.50 4.12
N VAL A 57 2.27 0.01 3.14
CA VAL A 57 0.96 -0.53 2.75
C VAL A 57 1.07 -1.08 1.34
N GLU A 58 0.67 -2.33 1.18
CA GLU A 58 0.52 -3.00 -0.11
C GLU A 58 -0.92 -2.83 -0.59
N TYR A 59 -1.08 -2.36 -1.82
CA TYR A 59 -2.35 -2.30 -2.53
C TYR A 59 -2.36 -3.35 -3.64
N GLY A 60 -3.49 -4.03 -3.79
CA GLY A 60 -3.68 -5.10 -4.77
C GLY A 60 -5.16 -5.37 -5.02
N ASP A 61 -5.44 -6.37 -5.86
CA ASP A 61 -6.80 -6.83 -6.12
C ASP A 61 -7.13 -8.00 -5.19
N VAL A 62 -8.08 -7.81 -4.26
CA VAL A 62 -8.53 -8.84 -3.32
C VAL A 62 -9.19 -10.03 -4.04
N SER A 63 -9.77 -9.80 -5.23
CA SER A 63 -10.48 -10.82 -6.00
C SER A 63 -9.57 -11.71 -6.85
N HIS A 64 -8.36 -11.25 -7.16
CA HIS A 64 -7.37 -11.99 -7.94
C HIS A 64 -6.15 -12.24 -7.07
N ALA A 65 -6.05 -13.46 -6.53
CA ALA A 65 -4.92 -13.90 -5.71
C ALA A 65 -3.57 -13.55 -6.36
N CYS A 66 -2.90 -12.51 -5.83
CA CYS A 66 -1.45 -12.40 -5.68
C CYS A 66 -0.57 -12.58 -6.94
N ALA A 67 -1.08 -12.29 -8.15
CA ALA A 67 -0.35 -12.72 -9.36
C ALA A 67 0.43 -11.65 -10.12
N SER A 68 0.18 -10.34 -10.03
CA SER A 68 0.98 -9.40 -10.88
C SER A 68 0.96 -7.89 -10.55
N CYS A 69 0.14 -7.41 -9.61
CA CYS A 69 -0.18 -5.98 -9.53
C CYS A 69 -0.17 -5.44 -8.09
N GLU A 70 0.99 -5.45 -7.45
CA GLU A 70 1.13 -4.91 -6.08
C GLU A 70 1.83 -3.55 -6.07
N TRP A 71 1.17 -2.56 -5.50
CA TRP A 71 1.75 -1.24 -5.24
C TRP A 71 2.11 -1.12 -3.78
N HIS A 72 3.29 -0.60 -3.51
CA HIS A 72 3.74 -0.37 -2.15
C HIS A 72 3.82 1.12 -1.89
N HIS A 73 3.26 1.57 -0.77
CA HIS A 73 3.32 2.96 -0.36
C HIS A 73 3.84 3.10 1.07
N VAL A 74 4.69 4.11 1.28
CA VAL A 74 5.21 4.45 2.61
C VAL A 74 4.33 5.52 3.22
N TYR A 75 3.92 5.32 4.47
CA TYR A 75 3.17 6.27 5.26
C TYR A 75 3.89 6.60 6.56
N THR A 76 3.77 7.84 7.00
CA THR A 76 4.16 8.26 8.35
C THR A 76 3.15 7.74 9.40
N PRO A 77 3.49 7.80 10.69
CA PRO A 77 2.61 7.37 11.77
C PRO A 77 1.26 8.11 11.82
N ASP A 78 1.23 9.37 11.37
CA ASP A 78 0.06 10.24 11.29
C ASP A 78 -0.74 10.07 9.98
N GLY A 79 -0.37 9.13 9.11
CA GLY A 79 -1.16 8.82 7.92
C GLY A 79 -0.80 9.61 6.67
N GLN A 80 0.25 10.42 6.70
CA GLN A 80 0.75 11.09 5.52
C GLN A 80 1.46 10.07 4.61
N ARG A 81 0.99 9.96 3.36
CA ARG A 81 1.65 9.17 2.32
C ARG A 81 2.91 9.91 1.83
N LEU A 82 4.01 9.20 1.69
CA LEU A 82 5.31 9.74 1.26
C LEU A 82 5.73 9.31 -0.14
N THR A 83 4.92 8.46 -0.78
CA THR A 83 5.22 7.83 -2.08
C THR A 83 4.05 7.97 -3.03
N GLU A 84 4.34 8.09 -4.32
CA GLU A 84 3.35 8.11 -5.38
C GLU A 84 3.51 6.96 -6.37
N SER A 85 2.42 6.64 -7.04
CA SER A 85 2.36 5.66 -8.13
C SER A 85 1.38 6.15 -9.19
N ASP A 86 1.44 7.44 -9.55
CA ASP A 86 0.66 8.01 -10.66
C ASP A 86 1.61 8.28 -11.83
N PRO A 87 1.50 7.56 -12.98
CA PRO A 87 0.47 6.56 -13.29
C PRO A 87 0.67 5.26 -12.50
N ALA A 88 -0.43 4.53 -12.25
CA ALA A 88 -0.42 3.24 -11.54
C ALA A 88 0.45 2.20 -12.25
N PHE A 89 0.41 2.19 -13.58
CA PHE A 89 1.22 1.29 -14.38
C PHE A 89 2.24 2.06 -15.19
N VAL A 90 3.40 1.47 -15.35
CA VAL A 90 4.42 1.91 -16.29
C VAL A 90 4.68 0.78 -17.29
N SER A 91 5.11 1.17 -18.50
CA SER A 91 5.43 0.24 -19.57
C SER A 91 6.94 -0.06 -19.58
N ASP A 92 7.30 -1.34 -19.58
CA ASP A 92 8.62 -1.85 -19.87
C ASP A 92 8.64 -2.42 -21.30
N PRO A 93 9.22 -1.69 -22.27
CA PRO A 93 9.28 -2.13 -23.67
C PRO A 93 10.20 -3.34 -23.88
N SER A 94 10.97 -3.77 -22.87
CA SER A 94 11.77 -5.00 -22.93
C SER A 94 10.96 -6.26 -22.64
N LEU A 95 9.73 -6.13 -22.13
CA LEU A 95 8.83 -7.25 -21.85
C LEU A 95 7.78 -7.45 -22.96
N PRO A 96 7.43 -8.70 -23.31
CA PRO A 96 6.52 -8.98 -24.41
C PRO A 96 5.04 -8.77 -24.03
N GLY A 97 4.28 -8.15 -24.94
CA GLY A 97 2.81 -8.13 -24.91
C GLY A 97 2.22 -7.56 -23.61
N ALA A 98 1.23 -8.24 -23.04
CA ALA A 98 0.53 -7.80 -21.82
C ALA A 98 1.41 -7.71 -20.56
N GLN A 99 2.62 -8.28 -20.58
CA GLN A 99 3.59 -8.18 -19.48
C GLN A 99 4.40 -6.87 -19.53
N SER A 100 4.28 -6.10 -20.60
CA SER A 100 4.90 -4.77 -20.69
C SER A 100 4.39 -3.82 -19.61
N LEU A 101 3.17 -3.98 -19.10
CA LEU A 101 2.65 -3.14 -18.03
C LEU A 101 2.92 -3.76 -16.65
N HIS A 102 3.54 -2.99 -15.76
CA HIS A 102 3.78 -3.40 -14.39
C HIS A 102 3.51 -2.25 -13.40
N PRO A 103 3.29 -2.56 -12.10
CA PRO A 103 3.11 -1.53 -11.08
C PRO A 103 4.25 -0.52 -11.07
N ASN A 104 3.89 0.75 -10.95
CA ASN A 104 4.84 1.84 -10.79
C ASN A 104 5.37 1.85 -9.35
N THR A 105 6.56 1.28 -9.15
CA THR A 105 7.23 1.19 -7.84
C THR A 105 8.42 2.13 -7.70
N ALA A 106 8.68 2.99 -8.71
CA ALA A 106 9.89 3.81 -8.76
C ALA A 106 10.03 4.71 -7.53
N ASP A 107 8.94 5.37 -7.13
CA ASP A 107 8.98 6.29 -5.99
C ASP A 107 9.09 5.54 -4.66
N PHE A 108 8.41 4.40 -4.52
CA PHE A 108 8.55 3.51 -3.37
C PHE A 108 10.00 3.07 -3.17
N MET A 109 10.68 2.63 -4.24
CA MET A 109 12.08 2.20 -4.17
C MET A 109 13.00 3.35 -3.76
N ARG A 110 12.79 4.55 -4.34
CA ARG A 110 13.55 5.76 -4.02
C ARG A 110 13.38 6.17 -2.55
N VAL A 111 12.15 6.28 -2.07
CA VAL A 111 11.84 6.69 -0.70
C VAL A 111 12.31 5.65 0.31
N SER A 112 12.09 4.37 0.04
CA SER A 112 12.54 3.27 0.92
C SER A 112 14.06 3.27 1.07
N LYS A 113 14.79 3.49 -0.03
CA LYS A 113 16.26 3.61 0.00
C LYS A 113 16.70 4.83 0.80
N ASN A 114 16.07 5.99 0.58
CA ASN A 114 16.42 7.24 1.27
C ASN A 114 16.18 7.17 2.79
N LEU A 115 15.14 6.46 3.22
CA LEU A 115 14.82 6.26 4.63
C LEU A 115 15.62 5.10 5.25
N GLY A 116 16.27 4.28 4.44
CA GLY A 116 16.95 3.06 4.90
C GLY A 116 15.98 2.10 5.58
N LEU A 117 14.79 1.91 5.00
CA LEU A 117 13.76 1.05 5.61
C LEU A 117 14.24 -0.41 5.64
N SER A 118 14.25 -1.02 6.82
CA SER A 118 14.50 -2.45 6.97
C SER A 118 13.31 -3.26 6.45
N LYS A 119 13.55 -4.43 5.84
CA LYS A 119 12.47 -5.39 5.53
C LYS A 119 11.85 -5.87 6.84
N ALA A 120 10.57 -5.59 7.03
CA ALA A 120 9.75 -6.13 8.11
C ALA A 120 8.72 -7.10 7.52
N PRO A 121 8.25 -8.10 8.29
CA PRO A 121 7.17 -8.96 7.84
C PRO A 121 5.90 -8.15 7.57
N MET A 122 5.17 -8.50 6.52
CA MET A 122 3.89 -7.88 6.16
C MET A 122 2.74 -8.70 6.74
N SER A 123 1.71 -8.02 7.26
CA SER A 123 0.45 -8.62 7.69
C SER A 123 -0.59 -8.41 6.60
N TYR A 124 -1.20 -9.49 6.13
CA TYR A 124 -2.24 -9.44 5.09
C TYR A 124 -3.63 -9.39 5.71
N ALA A 125 -4.58 -8.74 5.02
CA ALA A 125 -6.00 -8.85 5.34
C ALA A 125 -6.50 -10.26 4.96
N HIS A 126 -7.10 -10.97 5.91
CA HIS A 126 -7.77 -12.26 5.72
C HIS A 126 -9.25 -12.14 6.08
#